data_AF-A0A8C3BT30-F1
#
_entry.id   AF-A0A8C3BT30-F1
#
_cell.length_a   1.000
_cell.length_b   1.000
_cell.length_c   1.000
_cell.angle_alpha   90.00
_cell.angle_beta   90.00
_cell.angle_gamma   90.00
#
_symmetry.space_group_name_H-M   'P 1'
#
loop_
_entity.id
_entity.type
_entity.pdbx_description
1 polymer ?
#
loop_
_entity_poly.entity_id
_entity_poly.type
_entity_poly.pdbx_seq_one_letter_code
_entity_poly.pdbx_strand_id
1 'polypeptide(L)'
;AQSSSVQGTCWQLPAPLPFLLPRCLSTARPTHWRSVNRTLNHTALTAEFVGGPATDPSGSFSNGSLAFRVTAYETSGRDETLPSLLHTANSSKVEFVLAGAAPRGNSSWFALEVATVEEAGVVQRLRLARSIDDEYTPTIFEVSAGRALGSTLSFLQWKATAYGSQAPKREDSIQCHSGSLKAANWTLPRSSIVLAYFGEGVGSTYTINAVNISFGGEDGNIYEEKRYLSWSALLGFGQPPKDTFSPLVISIMAVALGTPMVLLVVGSCVVLFAQGKRYTEYEPIN
;
A
#
# COMPACT_ATOMS: atom_id res chain seq x y z
N ALA A 1 27.78 -22.15 -30.29
CA ALA A 1 28.21 -22.97 -29.12
C ALA A 1 29.30 -22.21 -28.39
N GLN A 2 29.51 -22.50 -27.09
CA GLN A 2 30.28 -21.67 -26.14
C GLN A 2 29.69 -20.25 -25.94
N SER A 3 30.00 -19.49 -24.88
CA SER A 3 30.22 -19.78 -23.44
C SER A 3 30.53 -18.42 -22.76
N SER A 4 30.47 -18.34 -21.42
CA SER A 4 30.86 -17.16 -20.58
C SER A 4 29.87 -15.98 -20.58
N SER A 5 29.76 -15.14 -19.53
CA SER A 5 30.01 -15.29 -18.07
C SER A 5 29.42 -14.07 -17.32
N VAL A 6 29.73 -13.90 -16.03
CA VAL A 6 29.43 -12.72 -15.17
C VAL A 6 27.93 -12.59 -14.84
N GLN A 7 27.42 -13.28 -13.81
CA GLN A 7 27.52 -12.95 -12.37
C GLN A 7 26.96 -11.56 -11.98
N GLY A 8 25.86 -11.56 -11.24
CA GLY A 8 25.36 -10.42 -10.47
C GLY A 8 25.11 -10.86 -9.03
N THR A 9 25.83 -10.26 -8.07
CA THR A 9 25.87 -10.69 -6.66
C THR A 9 24.91 -9.90 -5.77
N CYS A 10 24.44 -10.50 -4.67
CA CYS A 10 23.72 -9.76 -3.63
C CYS A 10 24.02 -10.31 -2.22
N TRP A 11 24.40 -9.41 -1.32
CA TRP A 11 24.79 -9.64 0.07
C TRP A 11 23.59 -9.44 1.05
N GLN A 12 23.82 -8.93 2.27
CA GLN A 12 23.75 -9.75 3.51
C GLN A 12 24.11 -8.79 4.70
N LEU A 13 23.41 -8.36 5.80
CA LEU A 13 21.98 -8.11 6.15
C LEU A 13 21.30 -8.57 7.52
N PRO A 14 21.81 -8.50 8.76
CA PRO A 14 21.26 -9.27 9.92
C PRO A 14 20.13 -8.64 10.75
N ALA A 15 19.65 -9.45 11.70
CA ALA A 15 18.95 -9.01 12.92
C ALA A 15 19.84 -8.08 13.79
N PRO A 16 19.24 -7.15 14.56
CA PRO A 16 19.97 -5.98 15.04
C PRO A 16 20.68 -6.15 16.40
N LEU A 17 22.00 -6.04 16.37
CA LEU A 17 22.86 -5.39 17.38
C LEU A 17 24.05 -4.77 16.62
N PRO A 18 24.83 -3.82 17.19
CA PRO A 18 25.49 -2.81 16.36
C PRO A 18 26.64 -3.33 15.46
N PHE A 19 26.58 -2.91 14.19
CA PHE A 19 27.53 -3.10 13.07
C PHE A 19 27.51 -4.43 12.28
N LEU A 20 27.26 -4.28 10.96
CA LEU A 20 27.59 -5.19 9.83
C LEU A 20 26.65 -6.41 9.59
N LEU A 21 27.03 -7.39 8.73
CA LEU A 21 26.27 -7.72 7.50
C LEU A 21 26.12 -9.27 7.16
N PRO A 22 25.06 -10.03 7.63
CA PRO A 22 24.32 -11.12 6.87
C PRO A 22 22.77 -11.40 7.13
N ARG A 23 21.67 -11.67 6.35
CA ARG A 23 20.92 -11.84 5.01
C ARG A 23 21.31 -12.63 3.74
N CYS A 24 20.43 -13.56 3.35
CA CYS A 24 20.25 -14.07 1.97
C CYS A 24 18.76 -14.14 1.55
N LEU A 25 18.38 -13.67 0.36
CA LEU A 25 17.10 -14.01 -0.29
C LEU A 25 17.37 -14.54 -1.71
N SER A 26 16.84 -15.72 -2.02
CA SER A 26 16.78 -16.20 -3.41
C SER A 26 15.74 -15.41 -4.19
N THR A 27 16.15 -14.81 -5.29
CA THR A 27 15.22 -14.18 -6.25
C THR A 27 14.35 -15.24 -6.92
N ALA A 28 13.14 -15.44 -6.40
CA ALA A 28 12.06 -16.14 -7.08
C ALA A 28 11.52 -15.28 -8.24
N ARG A 29 12.38 -15.01 -9.25
CA ARG A 29 11.98 -14.35 -10.50
C ARG A 29 11.07 -15.32 -11.27
N PRO A 30 9.81 -14.97 -11.57
CA PRO A 30 8.99 -15.79 -12.44
C PRO A 30 9.50 -15.65 -13.87
N THR A 31 10.27 -16.64 -14.32
CA THR A 31 10.78 -16.70 -15.69
C THR A 31 9.85 -17.45 -16.63
N HIS A 32 8.71 -17.95 -16.13
CA HIS A 32 7.60 -18.47 -16.91
C HIS A 32 6.26 -17.97 -16.32
N TRP A 33 5.38 -17.48 -17.19
CA TRP A 33 4.04 -16.99 -16.85
C TRP A 33 2.98 -17.81 -17.62
N ARG A 34 1.82 -18.04 -16.99
CA ARG A 34 0.66 -18.65 -17.64
C ARG A 34 -0.03 -17.62 -18.55
N SER A 35 -0.73 -18.09 -19.58
CA SER A 35 -1.48 -17.21 -20.49
C SER A 35 -2.65 -16.53 -19.77
N VAL A 36 -2.64 -15.20 -19.77
CA VAL A 36 -3.68 -14.34 -19.15
C VAL A 36 -5.07 -14.52 -19.78
N ASN A 37 -5.17 -15.06 -21.00
CA ASN A 37 -6.44 -15.32 -21.67
C ASN A 37 -7.36 -16.32 -20.91
N ARG A 38 -6.84 -17.04 -19.90
CA ARG A 38 -7.64 -17.92 -19.03
C ARG A 38 -8.09 -17.25 -17.73
N THR A 39 -7.56 -16.07 -17.40
CA THR A 39 -7.81 -15.33 -16.15
C THR A 39 -8.39 -13.94 -16.40
N LEU A 40 -8.46 -13.50 -17.66
CA LEU A 40 -9.10 -12.27 -18.09
C LEU A 40 -10.62 -12.37 -17.93
N ASN A 41 -11.20 -11.49 -17.12
CA ASN A 41 -12.63 -11.37 -16.90
C ASN A 41 -13.09 -9.95 -17.25
N HIS A 42 -13.82 -9.83 -18.37
CA HIS A 42 -14.30 -8.56 -18.89
C HIS A 42 -15.45 -7.93 -18.08
N THR A 43 -16.25 -8.71 -17.34
CA THR A 43 -17.37 -8.15 -16.55
C THR A 43 -16.94 -7.71 -15.16
N ALA A 44 -15.89 -8.32 -14.60
CA ALA A 44 -15.26 -7.89 -13.35
C ALA A 44 -14.05 -6.96 -13.56
N LEU A 45 -13.72 -6.63 -14.82
CA LEU A 45 -12.52 -5.85 -15.22
C LEU A 45 -11.22 -6.35 -14.54
N THR A 46 -11.04 -7.66 -14.46
CA THR A 46 -9.87 -8.29 -13.84
C THR A 46 -9.02 -9.12 -14.79
N ALA A 47 -7.74 -9.24 -14.47
CA ALA A 47 -6.79 -10.15 -15.11
C ALA A 47 -5.80 -10.67 -14.06
N GLU A 48 -5.33 -11.91 -14.19
CA GLU A 48 -4.36 -12.49 -13.25
C GLU A 48 -3.15 -13.10 -13.97
N PHE A 49 -1.97 -12.53 -13.74
CA PHE A 49 -0.70 -13.02 -14.24
C PHE A 49 -0.11 -13.99 -13.22
N VAL A 50 -0.29 -15.30 -13.44
CA VAL A 50 0.22 -16.36 -12.55
C VAL A 50 1.50 -16.96 -13.11
N GLY A 51 2.57 -17.03 -12.33
CA GLY A 51 3.88 -17.51 -12.75
C GLY A 51 4.67 -18.24 -11.68
N GLY A 52 5.88 -18.68 -12.06
CA GLY A 52 6.84 -19.34 -11.19
C GLY A 52 8.25 -19.36 -11.80
N PRO A 53 9.27 -19.73 -11.02
CA PRO A 53 10.62 -19.92 -11.55
C PRO A 53 10.65 -21.10 -12.53
N ALA A 54 11.28 -20.95 -13.70
CA ALA A 54 11.40 -22.05 -14.67
C ALA A 54 12.40 -23.13 -14.23
N THR A 55 13.24 -22.84 -13.23
CA THR A 55 14.13 -23.79 -12.57
C THR A 55 13.98 -23.63 -11.06
N ASP A 56 13.49 -24.66 -10.38
CA ASP A 56 13.28 -24.68 -8.92
C ASP A 56 14.17 -25.74 -8.24
N PRO A 57 15.50 -25.50 -8.15
CA PRO A 57 16.44 -26.48 -7.61
C PRO A 57 16.29 -26.73 -6.10
N SER A 58 15.50 -25.90 -5.39
CA SER A 58 15.18 -26.08 -3.98
C SER A 58 13.78 -26.64 -3.73
N GLY A 59 13.02 -26.97 -4.78
CA GLY A 59 11.65 -27.47 -4.68
C GLY A 59 10.66 -26.50 -4.02
N SER A 60 11.04 -25.22 -3.88
CA SER A 60 10.31 -24.22 -3.09
C SER A 60 9.06 -23.69 -3.79
N PHE A 61 8.94 -23.90 -5.10
CA PHE A 61 7.78 -23.58 -5.92
C PHE A 61 7.11 -24.83 -6.52
N SER A 62 7.50 -26.04 -6.10
CA SER A 62 6.89 -27.32 -6.50
C SER A 62 5.34 -27.32 -6.42
N ASN A 63 4.79 -26.85 -5.30
CA ASN A 63 3.37 -26.55 -5.10
C ASN A 63 3.11 -25.03 -4.96
N GLY A 64 4.07 -24.19 -5.37
CA GLY A 64 4.05 -22.75 -5.17
C GLY A 64 3.72 -21.97 -6.43
N SER A 65 3.15 -20.79 -6.26
CA SER A 65 2.89 -19.83 -7.33
C SER A 65 3.01 -18.39 -6.84
N LEU A 66 3.44 -17.52 -7.75
CA LEU A 66 3.46 -16.07 -7.57
C LEU A 66 2.53 -15.47 -8.61
N ALA A 67 1.57 -14.66 -8.18
CA ALA A 67 0.62 -14.01 -9.06
C ALA A 67 0.56 -12.50 -8.86
N PHE A 68 0.25 -11.78 -9.94
CA PHE A 68 -0.22 -10.40 -9.88
C PHE A 68 -1.63 -10.35 -10.45
N ARG A 69 -2.63 -10.07 -9.60
CA ARG A 69 -3.99 -9.76 -10.04
C ARG A 69 -4.11 -8.26 -10.27
N VAL A 70 -4.74 -7.87 -11.37
CA VAL A 70 -5.01 -6.47 -11.74
C VAL A 70 -6.52 -6.29 -11.83
N THR A 71 -7.03 -5.20 -11.27
CA THR A 71 -8.44 -4.78 -11.31
C THR A 71 -8.53 -3.34 -11.77
N ALA A 72 -9.32 -3.06 -12.80
CA ALA A 72 -9.72 -1.70 -13.17
C ALA A 72 -11.14 -1.41 -12.62
N TYR A 73 -11.47 -0.12 -12.51
CA TYR A 73 -12.75 0.33 -11.95
C TYR A 73 -13.42 1.32 -12.91
N GLU A 74 -14.74 1.22 -13.10
CA GLU A 74 -15.51 2.16 -13.94
C GLU A 74 -15.97 3.41 -13.19
N THR A 75 -16.05 3.31 -11.86
CA THR A 75 -16.67 4.30 -10.98
C THR A 75 -15.81 4.54 -9.74
N SER A 76 -16.27 5.41 -8.83
CA SER A 76 -15.64 5.58 -7.51
C SER A 76 -16.42 4.82 -6.45
N GLY A 77 -15.70 4.11 -5.58
CA GLY A 77 -16.26 3.16 -4.64
C GLY A 77 -15.21 2.61 -3.68
N ARG A 78 -15.53 1.52 -2.98
CA ARG A 78 -14.62 0.82 -2.06
C ARG A 78 -14.68 -0.68 -2.33
N ASP A 79 -13.55 -1.36 -2.24
CA ASP A 79 -13.51 -2.83 -2.32
C ASP A 79 -14.27 -3.47 -1.14
N GLU A 80 -15.14 -4.45 -1.43
CA GLU A 80 -15.83 -5.25 -0.41
C GLU A 80 -14.86 -6.11 0.41
N THR A 81 -13.81 -6.62 -0.22
CA THR A 81 -12.77 -7.44 0.41
C THR A 81 -11.74 -6.58 1.12
N LEU A 82 -11.26 -7.04 2.28
CA LEU A 82 -10.13 -6.40 2.97
C LEU A 82 -8.89 -6.35 2.05
N PRO A 83 -8.10 -5.25 2.07
CA PRO A 83 -8.16 -4.14 3.03
C PRO A 83 -9.11 -2.99 2.62
N SER A 84 -10.12 -3.26 1.80
CA SER A 84 -11.22 -2.32 1.46
C SER A 84 -10.72 -0.96 1.01
N LEU A 85 -9.87 -0.97 -0.02
CA LEU A 85 -9.28 0.23 -0.61
C LEU A 85 -10.37 1.08 -1.27
N LEU A 86 -10.32 2.39 -1.03
CA LEU A 86 -11.14 3.39 -1.71
C LEU A 86 -10.56 3.62 -3.11
N HIS A 87 -11.36 3.45 -4.16
CA HIS A 87 -10.92 3.47 -5.56
C HIS A 87 -11.73 4.49 -6.39
N THR A 88 -11.23 4.80 -7.59
CA THR A 88 -11.85 5.71 -8.57
C THR A 88 -11.67 5.19 -10.00
N ALA A 89 -12.45 5.71 -10.95
CA ALA A 89 -12.34 5.39 -12.37
C ALA A 89 -10.96 5.72 -12.99
N ASN A 90 -10.18 6.61 -12.36
CA ASN A 90 -8.82 6.97 -12.78
C ASN A 90 -7.72 6.12 -12.11
N SER A 91 -8.09 4.98 -11.54
CA SER A 91 -7.19 4.11 -10.78
C SER A 91 -7.39 2.63 -11.10
N SER A 92 -6.38 1.83 -10.77
CA SER A 92 -6.41 0.38 -10.89
C SER A 92 -5.70 -0.24 -9.68
N LYS A 93 -6.23 -1.35 -9.19
CA LYS A 93 -5.61 -2.11 -8.11
C LYS A 93 -4.69 -3.18 -8.69
N VAL A 94 -3.54 -3.36 -8.06
CA VAL A 94 -2.62 -4.47 -8.30
C VAL A 94 -2.46 -5.22 -6.98
N GLU A 95 -2.60 -6.54 -7.03
CA GLU A 95 -2.53 -7.42 -5.87
C GLU A 95 -1.45 -8.48 -6.10
N PHE A 96 -0.39 -8.40 -5.30
CA PHE A 96 0.66 -9.39 -5.24
C PHE A 96 0.21 -10.56 -4.37
N VAL A 97 0.18 -11.76 -4.95
CA VAL A 97 -0.16 -12.99 -4.25
C VAL A 97 1.00 -13.98 -4.31
N LEU A 98 1.41 -14.50 -3.16
CA LEU A 98 2.34 -15.63 -3.06
C LEU A 98 1.63 -16.78 -2.33
N ALA A 99 1.42 -17.90 -3.01
CA ALA A 99 0.65 -19.03 -2.50
C ALA A 99 1.44 -20.34 -2.66
N GLY A 100 1.42 -21.19 -1.62
CA GLY A 100 2.03 -22.53 -1.60
C GLY A 100 3.56 -22.58 -1.58
N ALA A 101 4.26 -21.47 -1.81
CA ALA A 101 5.72 -21.43 -1.86
C ALA A 101 6.34 -21.75 -0.49
N ALA A 102 7.38 -22.57 -0.47
CA ALA A 102 8.01 -23.01 0.78
C ALA A 102 9.03 -21.96 1.30
N PRO A 103 8.93 -21.55 2.58
CA PRO A 103 10.03 -20.91 3.31
C PRO A 103 11.34 -21.69 3.17
N ARG A 104 12.48 -20.98 3.17
CA ARG A 104 13.83 -21.60 3.09
C ARG A 104 14.51 -21.79 4.44
N GLY A 105 13.83 -21.39 5.51
CA GLY A 105 14.20 -21.53 6.91
C GLY A 105 13.06 -20.99 7.78
N ASN A 106 13.09 -21.25 9.09
CA ASN A 106 12.05 -20.81 10.01
C ASN A 106 12.02 -19.27 10.12
N SER A 107 10.83 -18.72 10.36
CA SER A 107 10.56 -17.28 10.42
C SER A 107 11.01 -16.52 9.15
N SER A 108 10.80 -17.12 7.96
CA SER A 108 11.17 -16.47 6.69
C SER A 108 10.29 -15.25 6.39
N TRP A 109 10.88 -14.05 6.36
CA TRP A 109 10.22 -12.86 5.84
C TRP A 109 10.33 -12.76 4.31
N PHE A 110 9.22 -12.37 3.67
CA PHE A 110 9.16 -12.11 2.23
C PHE A 110 9.24 -10.61 1.96
N ALA A 111 9.71 -10.23 0.77
CA ALA A 111 9.78 -8.82 0.37
C ALA A 111 9.57 -8.63 -1.13
N LEU A 112 8.94 -7.51 -1.48
CA LEU A 112 8.71 -7.04 -2.84
C LEU A 112 9.47 -5.73 -3.05
N GLU A 113 10.30 -5.66 -4.10
CA GLU A 113 10.90 -4.41 -4.57
C GLU A 113 9.97 -3.81 -5.63
N VAL A 114 9.40 -2.65 -5.34
CA VAL A 114 8.49 -1.93 -6.24
C VAL A 114 9.25 -0.75 -6.84
N ALA A 115 9.39 -0.74 -8.16
CA ALA A 115 10.09 0.32 -8.91
C ALA A 115 9.11 1.16 -9.74
N THR A 116 9.31 2.47 -9.72
CA THR A 116 8.53 3.46 -10.49
C THR A 116 9.47 4.25 -11.40
N VAL A 117 9.01 4.54 -12.62
CA VAL A 117 9.74 5.34 -13.62
C VAL A 117 9.11 6.73 -13.66
N GLU A 118 9.90 7.77 -13.45
CA GLU A 118 9.45 9.16 -13.46
C GLU A 118 10.40 10.02 -14.31
N GLU A 119 9.94 11.21 -14.71
CA GLU A 119 10.76 12.19 -15.43
C GLU A 119 11.89 12.73 -14.53
N ALA A 120 13.06 12.99 -15.12
CA ALA A 120 14.22 13.47 -14.39
C ALA A 120 13.95 14.83 -13.74
N GLY A 121 14.19 14.92 -12.43
CA GLY A 121 13.87 16.10 -11.61
C GLY A 121 12.52 16.04 -10.91
N VAL A 122 11.70 15.01 -11.14
CA VAL A 122 10.51 14.77 -10.31
C VAL A 122 10.93 14.34 -8.90
N VAL A 123 10.53 15.12 -7.91
CA VAL A 123 10.74 14.79 -6.49
C VAL A 123 9.55 13.99 -5.99
N GLN A 124 9.57 12.69 -6.29
CA GLN A 124 8.66 11.71 -5.69
C GLN A 124 8.75 11.77 -4.17
N ARG A 125 7.61 11.74 -3.47
CA ARG A 125 7.58 11.75 -2.01
C ARG A 125 6.70 10.63 -1.49
N LEU A 126 7.34 9.64 -0.85
CA LEU A 126 6.65 8.69 0.02
C LEU A 126 6.12 9.46 1.24
N ARG A 127 4.80 9.41 1.45
CA ARG A 127 4.09 10.06 2.54
C ARG A 127 3.28 9.01 3.30
N LEU A 128 3.51 8.89 4.60
CA LEU A 128 2.55 8.21 5.47
C LEU A 128 1.30 9.08 5.60
N ALA A 129 0.14 8.47 5.38
CA ALA A 129 -1.17 9.03 5.64
C ALA A 129 -1.86 8.16 6.70
N ARG A 130 -2.02 8.68 7.91
CA ARG A 130 -2.78 7.97 8.96
C ARG A 130 -4.24 8.39 8.86
N SER A 131 -5.12 7.43 8.56
CA SER A 131 -6.54 7.60 8.90
C SER A 131 -6.70 7.40 10.41
N ILE A 132 -7.71 8.06 10.98
CA ILE A 132 -8.15 7.86 12.37
C ILE A 132 -9.35 6.91 12.40
N ASP A 133 -10.05 6.76 11.28
CA ASP A 133 -11.26 5.94 11.13
C ASP A 133 -10.88 4.46 10.94
N ASP A 134 -11.25 3.61 11.90
CA ASP A 134 -10.89 2.20 11.90
C ASP A 134 -11.97 1.25 11.34
N GLU A 135 -13.14 1.81 10.99
CA GLU A 135 -14.34 1.09 10.49
C GLU A 135 -14.01 0.04 9.42
N TYR A 136 -13.10 0.34 8.50
CA TYR A 136 -12.71 -0.56 7.40
C TYR A 136 -11.42 -1.35 7.68
N THR A 137 -10.37 -0.70 8.21
CA THR A 137 -9.16 -1.38 8.72
C THR A 137 -8.28 -0.39 9.49
N PRO A 138 -8.01 -0.59 10.80
CA PRO A 138 -7.06 0.25 11.55
C PRO A 138 -5.62 -0.01 11.10
N THR A 139 -5.21 0.71 10.06
CA THR A 139 -3.92 0.54 9.40
C THR A 139 -3.44 1.89 8.87
N ILE A 140 -2.13 2.06 8.83
CA ILE A 140 -1.50 3.23 8.23
C ILE A 140 -1.58 3.09 6.71
N PHE A 141 -2.02 4.13 6.00
CA PHE A 141 -1.82 4.21 4.55
C PHE A 141 -0.43 4.76 4.25
N GLU A 142 0.18 4.24 3.20
CA GLU A 142 1.44 4.72 2.67
C GLU A 142 1.20 5.11 1.22
N VAL A 143 1.49 6.37 0.90
CA VAL A 143 1.17 7.01 -0.38
C VAL A 143 2.45 7.55 -0.96
N SER A 144 3.00 6.87 -1.97
CA SER A 144 3.97 7.47 -2.88
C SER A 144 3.22 8.28 -3.95
N ALA A 145 3.61 9.54 -4.13
CA ALA A 145 3.06 10.38 -5.17
C ALA A 145 4.17 11.20 -5.84
N GLY A 146 4.09 11.31 -7.16
CA GLY A 146 5.06 11.96 -8.03
C GLY A 146 4.37 12.81 -9.08
N ARG A 147 4.97 13.94 -9.47
CA ARG A 147 4.39 14.85 -10.46
C ARG A 147 5.45 15.50 -11.33
N ALA A 148 5.45 15.12 -12.62
CA ALA A 148 6.14 15.82 -13.69
C ALA A 148 5.62 17.26 -13.86
N LEU A 149 6.52 18.19 -14.21
CA LEU A 149 6.20 19.61 -14.28
C LEU A 149 5.20 19.87 -15.44
N GLY A 150 4.03 20.42 -15.11
CA GLY A 150 2.93 20.59 -16.07
C GLY A 150 2.07 19.35 -16.32
N SER A 151 2.49 18.16 -15.88
CA SER A 151 1.74 16.91 -16.06
C SER A 151 0.65 16.70 -15.01
N THR A 152 -0.15 15.64 -15.16
CA THR A 152 -1.04 15.13 -14.11
C THR A 152 -0.20 14.55 -12.95
N LEU A 153 -0.78 14.57 -11.74
CA LEU A 153 -0.22 13.85 -10.60
C LEU A 153 -0.40 12.34 -10.82
N SER A 154 0.62 11.54 -10.55
CA SER A 154 0.50 10.08 -10.43
C SER A 154 0.66 9.67 -8.97
N PHE A 155 0.04 8.54 -8.61
CA PHE A 155 0.16 7.98 -7.27
C PHE A 155 0.22 6.46 -7.29
N LEU A 156 0.85 5.92 -6.25
CA LEU A 156 0.81 4.52 -5.84
C LEU A 156 0.62 4.51 -4.32
N GLN A 157 -0.49 3.92 -3.87
CA GLN A 157 -1.02 3.96 -2.51
C GLN A 157 -1.32 2.55 -2.03
N TRP A 158 -0.89 2.21 -0.82
CA TRP A 158 -1.20 0.94 -0.17
C TRP A 158 -1.55 1.15 1.31
N LYS A 159 -2.07 0.12 1.96
CA LYS A 159 -2.10 0.03 3.42
C LYS A 159 -0.87 -0.75 3.89
N ALA A 160 -0.36 -0.42 5.07
CA ALA A 160 0.76 -1.11 5.71
C ALA A 160 0.38 -2.51 6.26
N THR A 161 -0.47 -3.25 5.55
CA THR A 161 -0.91 -4.61 5.87
C THR A 161 -1.03 -5.46 4.60
N ALA A 162 -0.73 -6.74 4.75
CA ALA A 162 -1.03 -7.83 3.84
C ALA A 162 -1.92 -8.85 4.57
N TYR A 163 -2.28 -9.96 3.92
CA TYR A 163 -3.16 -10.98 4.49
C TYR A 163 -2.68 -12.42 4.24
N GLY A 164 -2.83 -13.25 5.27
CA GLY A 164 -2.54 -14.69 5.27
C GLY A 164 -3.63 -15.59 4.68
N SER A 165 -4.65 -15.02 4.02
CA SER A 165 -5.84 -15.76 3.55
C SER A 165 -6.37 -15.20 2.22
N GLN A 166 -6.89 -16.09 1.38
CA GLN A 166 -7.59 -15.74 0.12
C GLN A 166 -8.96 -15.08 0.39
N ALA A 167 -9.58 -15.38 1.53
CA ALA A 167 -10.72 -14.65 2.08
C ALA A 167 -10.20 -13.82 3.26
N PRO A 168 -9.65 -12.62 3.02
CA PRO A 168 -8.88 -11.90 4.02
C PRO A 168 -9.77 -11.40 5.16
N LYS A 169 -9.39 -11.73 6.39
CA LYS A 169 -10.01 -11.22 7.62
C LYS A 169 -9.04 -10.41 8.46
N ARG A 170 -9.54 -9.77 9.52
CA ARG A 170 -8.73 -8.94 10.44
C ARG A 170 -7.76 -9.79 11.27
N GLU A 171 -8.12 -11.03 11.61
CA GLU A 171 -7.22 -12.00 12.24
C GLU A 171 -6.13 -12.58 11.31
N ASP A 172 -6.23 -12.35 10.00
CA ASP A 172 -5.25 -12.82 9.00
C ASP A 172 -4.20 -11.74 8.64
N SER A 173 -4.21 -10.58 9.30
CA SER A 173 -3.37 -9.43 8.91
C SER A 173 -1.89 -9.66 9.18
N ILE A 174 -1.07 -9.46 8.15
CA ILE A 174 0.40 -9.52 8.19
C ILE A 174 0.93 -8.08 8.08
N GLN A 175 1.74 -7.65 9.05
CA GLN A 175 2.33 -6.30 9.02
C GLN A 175 3.22 -6.10 7.78
N CYS A 176 3.10 -4.93 7.14
CA CYS A 176 4.03 -4.49 6.10
C CYS A 176 4.93 -3.38 6.63
N HIS A 177 6.20 -3.42 6.22
CA HIS A 177 7.16 -2.33 6.44
C HIS A 177 7.71 -1.87 5.09
N SER A 178 7.51 -0.59 4.74
CA SER A 178 8.21 0.02 3.62
C SER A 178 9.55 0.62 4.04
N GLY A 179 10.55 0.46 3.19
CA GLY A 179 11.82 1.18 3.30
C GLY A 179 11.71 2.62 2.81
N SER A 180 12.77 3.41 3.01
CA SER A 180 12.88 4.69 2.31
C SER A 180 12.95 4.49 0.80
N LEU A 181 12.25 5.35 0.06
CA LEU A 181 12.38 5.46 -1.39
C LEU A 181 13.83 5.82 -1.76
N LYS A 182 14.40 5.11 -2.73
CA LYS A 182 15.78 5.29 -3.19
C LYS A 182 15.81 5.41 -4.70
N ALA A 183 16.65 6.30 -5.23
CA ALA A 183 17.02 6.26 -6.64
C ALA A 183 17.65 4.89 -6.94
N ALA A 184 17.07 4.17 -7.89
CA ALA A 184 17.48 2.82 -8.23
C ALA A 184 18.59 2.88 -9.28
N ASN A 185 19.79 2.42 -8.89
CA ASN A 185 20.89 2.25 -9.82
C ASN A 185 20.53 1.22 -10.91
N TRP A 186 21.24 1.29 -12.05
CA TRP A 186 21.06 0.47 -13.27
C TRP A 186 21.28 -1.05 -13.11
N THR A 187 21.36 -1.52 -11.87
CA THR A 187 21.36 -2.92 -11.43
C THR A 187 19.97 -3.56 -11.42
N LEU A 188 18.89 -2.77 -11.51
CA LEU A 188 17.55 -3.32 -11.78
C LEU A 188 17.56 -4.08 -13.13
N PRO A 189 16.89 -5.25 -13.24
CA PRO A 189 16.80 -5.97 -14.50
C PRO A 189 16.06 -5.12 -15.54
N ARG A 190 16.70 -4.88 -16.70
CA ARG A 190 16.15 -4.07 -17.80
C ARG A 190 14.83 -4.67 -18.29
N SER A 191 13.70 -4.11 -17.85
CA SER A 191 12.38 -4.47 -18.36
C SER A 191 12.26 -4.04 -19.81
N SER A 192 12.01 -5.00 -20.70
CA SER A 192 11.80 -4.74 -22.13
C SER A 192 10.59 -3.85 -22.38
N ILE A 193 9.57 -3.90 -21.52
CA ILE A 193 8.38 -3.04 -21.60
C ILE A 193 8.75 -1.59 -21.26
N VAL A 194 9.57 -1.36 -20.23
CA VAL A 194 10.07 -0.03 -19.87
C VAL A 194 10.94 0.54 -21.00
N LEU A 195 11.86 -0.27 -21.54
CA LEU A 195 12.71 0.13 -22.66
C LEU A 195 11.90 0.43 -23.94
N ALA A 196 10.84 -0.35 -24.22
CA ALA A 196 9.99 -0.13 -25.40
C ALA A 196 9.10 1.11 -25.28
N TYR A 197 8.70 1.52 -24.08
CA TYR A 197 7.85 2.70 -23.86
C TYR A 197 8.65 4.00 -23.69
N PHE A 198 9.72 3.97 -22.90
CA PHE A 198 10.52 5.16 -22.56
C PHE A 198 11.81 5.30 -23.40
N GLY A 199 12.14 4.33 -24.24
CA GLY A 199 13.31 4.34 -25.13
C GLY A 199 14.65 4.34 -24.40
N GLU A 200 15.69 4.81 -25.07
CA GLU A 200 17.03 4.98 -24.47
C GLU A 200 17.13 6.20 -23.52
N GLY A 201 16.05 6.98 -23.36
CA GLY A 201 15.97 8.09 -22.40
C GLY A 201 15.92 7.65 -20.94
N VAL A 202 15.78 6.35 -20.66
CA VAL A 202 15.80 5.80 -19.30
C VAL A 202 17.22 5.86 -18.74
N GLY A 203 17.46 6.86 -17.89
CA GLY A 203 18.76 7.19 -17.30
C GLY A 203 19.32 8.56 -17.67
N SER A 204 18.63 9.29 -18.56
CA SER A 204 18.91 10.70 -18.87
C SER A 204 17.66 11.56 -18.68
N THR A 205 16.60 11.26 -19.44
CA THR A 205 15.28 11.92 -19.36
C THR A 205 14.40 11.32 -18.28
N TYR A 206 14.57 10.04 -17.93
CA TYR A 206 13.77 9.35 -16.91
C TYR A 206 14.64 8.74 -15.81
N THR A 207 14.23 8.95 -14.56
CA THR A 207 14.83 8.35 -13.35
C THR A 207 13.96 7.21 -12.84
N ILE A 208 14.60 6.15 -12.33
CA ILE A 208 13.90 5.03 -11.67
C ILE A 208 14.07 5.19 -10.16
N ASN A 209 12.98 5.15 -9.42
CA ASN A 209 12.98 5.09 -7.95
C ASN A 209 12.42 3.73 -7.50
N ALA A 210 12.97 3.16 -6.44
CA ALA A 210 12.51 1.91 -5.86
C ALA A 210 12.21 2.03 -4.36
N VAL A 211 11.19 1.29 -3.91
CA VAL A 211 10.83 1.08 -2.50
C VAL A 211 10.74 -0.42 -2.24
N ASN A 212 11.34 -0.86 -1.13
CA ASN A 212 11.24 -2.25 -0.68
C ASN A 212 10.13 -2.36 0.35
N ILE A 213 9.22 -3.32 0.17
CA ILE A 213 8.11 -3.60 1.07
C ILE A 213 8.32 -5.02 1.60
N SER A 214 8.55 -5.17 2.90
CA SER A 214 8.70 -6.48 3.56
C SER A 214 7.44 -6.86 4.33
N PHE A 215 7.10 -8.15 4.28
CA PHE A 215 5.91 -8.76 4.85
C PHE A 215 6.31 -9.64 6.03
N GLY A 216 5.86 -9.27 7.23
CA GLY A 216 6.22 -9.90 8.49
C GLY A 216 6.19 -8.90 9.64
N GLY A 217 6.00 -9.42 10.86
CA GLY A 217 6.07 -8.67 12.12
C GLY A 217 6.63 -9.59 13.21
N GLU A 218 6.50 -9.18 14.47
CA GLU A 218 6.98 -9.98 15.62
C GLU A 218 6.22 -11.31 15.75
N ASP A 219 4.93 -11.34 15.43
CA ASP A 219 4.06 -12.54 15.36
C ASP A 219 4.28 -13.39 14.08
N GLY A 220 5.53 -13.51 13.63
CA GLY A 220 5.95 -13.84 12.25
C GLY A 220 5.58 -15.22 11.64
N ASN A 221 4.55 -15.90 12.13
CA ASN A 221 4.20 -17.29 11.79
C ASN A 221 3.10 -17.44 10.72
N ILE A 222 2.31 -16.39 10.43
CA ILE A 222 1.08 -16.49 9.62
C ILE A 222 1.33 -17.10 8.23
N TYR A 223 2.40 -16.70 7.55
CA TYR A 223 2.75 -17.31 6.26
C TYR A 223 3.25 -18.76 6.41
N GLU A 224 3.98 -19.08 7.47
CA GLU A 224 4.56 -20.41 7.65
C GLU A 224 3.48 -21.48 7.88
N GLU A 225 2.40 -21.09 8.58
CA GLU A 225 1.16 -21.85 8.78
C GLU A 225 0.32 -21.90 7.49
N LYS A 226 -0.11 -20.75 6.98
CA LYS A 226 -1.18 -20.68 5.95
C LYS A 226 -0.67 -20.77 4.51
N ARG A 227 0.65 -20.60 4.29
CA ARG A 227 1.33 -20.60 2.99
C ARG A 227 0.67 -19.69 1.95
N TYR A 228 0.11 -18.57 2.41
CA TYR A 228 -0.56 -17.58 1.58
C TYR A 228 -0.19 -16.18 2.07
N LEU A 229 0.06 -15.29 1.12
CA LEU A 229 0.34 -13.87 1.33
C LEU A 229 -0.33 -13.11 0.19
N SER A 230 -1.22 -12.17 0.51
CA SER A 230 -1.79 -11.21 -0.44
C SER A 230 -1.55 -9.78 0.03
N TRP A 231 -1.00 -8.93 -0.84
CA TRP A 231 -0.82 -7.50 -0.61
C TRP A 231 -1.38 -6.69 -1.78
N SER A 232 -2.17 -5.66 -1.48
CA SER A 232 -2.90 -4.88 -2.47
C SER A 232 -2.46 -3.41 -2.46
N ALA A 233 -2.19 -2.86 -3.64
CA ALA A 233 -1.89 -1.45 -3.86
C ALA A 233 -2.76 -0.87 -4.98
N LEU A 234 -3.11 0.40 -4.85
CA LEU A 234 -3.85 1.19 -5.83
C LEU A 234 -2.89 2.14 -6.55
N LEU A 235 -2.84 2.08 -7.88
CA LEU A 235 -2.12 3.03 -8.72
C LEU A 235 -3.09 3.85 -9.56
N GLY A 236 -2.73 5.08 -9.93
CA GLY A 236 -3.62 5.90 -10.74
C GLY A 236 -3.11 7.30 -11.06
N PHE A 237 -3.97 8.06 -11.74
CA PHE A 237 -3.73 9.45 -12.15
C PHE A 237 -4.73 10.39 -11.47
N GLY A 238 -4.29 11.62 -11.20
CA GLY A 238 -5.03 12.61 -10.41
C GLY A 238 -4.63 12.56 -8.94
N GLN A 239 -5.57 12.87 -8.04
CA GLN A 239 -5.30 12.84 -6.61
C GLN A 239 -5.52 11.43 -6.03
N PRO A 240 -4.63 10.94 -5.14
CA PRO A 240 -4.85 9.67 -4.43
C PRO A 240 -6.15 9.73 -3.62
N PRO A 241 -7.01 8.68 -3.67
CA PRO A 241 -8.22 8.61 -2.87
C PRO A 241 -7.92 8.69 -1.37
N LYS A 242 -8.72 9.48 -0.64
CA LYS A 242 -8.59 9.70 0.80
C LYS A 242 -9.86 9.23 1.48
N ASP A 243 -9.71 8.41 2.52
CA ASP A 243 -10.81 8.14 3.43
C ASP A 243 -11.24 9.46 4.12
N THR A 244 -12.55 9.72 4.10
CA THR A 244 -13.22 10.63 5.02
C THR A 244 -13.62 9.86 6.27
N PHE A 245 -13.83 10.56 7.40
CA PHE A 245 -14.42 9.93 8.58
C PHE A 245 -15.76 9.25 8.26
N SER A 246 -15.97 8.06 8.79
CA SER A 246 -17.25 7.34 8.77
C SER A 246 -18.41 8.19 9.29
N PRO A 247 -19.65 7.96 8.80
CA PRO A 247 -20.85 8.57 9.39
C PRO A 247 -20.98 8.29 10.90
N LEU A 248 -20.50 7.11 11.34
CA LEU A 248 -20.42 6.73 12.74
C LEU A 248 -19.51 7.68 13.53
N VAL A 249 -18.24 7.86 13.14
CA VAL A 249 -17.31 8.78 13.82
C VAL A 249 -17.82 10.21 13.77
N ILE A 250 -18.37 10.66 12.64
CA ILE A 250 -19.00 11.98 12.52
C ILE A 250 -20.15 12.15 13.53
N SER A 251 -21.02 11.14 13.69
CA SER A 251 -22.13 11.20 14.64
C SER A 251 -21.66 11.25 16.11
N ILE A 252 -20.65 10.45 16.48
CA ILE A 252 -20.07 10.47 17.84
C ILE A 252 -19.46 11.83 18.13
N MET A 253 -18.68 12.38 17.19
CA MET A 253 -18.08 13.72 17.34
C MET A 253 -19.16 14.83 17.42
N ALA A 254 -20.22 14.72 16.62
CA ALA A 254 -21.34 15.67 16.66
C ALA A 254 -22.09 15.65 18.00
N VAL A 255 -22.33 14.48 18.60
CA VAL A 255 -22.94 14.38 19.93
C VAL A 255 -21.99 14.85 21.03
N ALA A 256 -20.73 14.39 21.01
CA ALA A 256 -19.73 14.68 22.03
C ALA A 256 -19.32 16.16 22.10
N LEU A 257 -19.25 16.86 20.97
CA LEU A 257 -18.94 18.30 20.92
C LEU A 257 -20.20 19.18 20.90
N GLY A 258 -21.29 18.72 20.27
CA GLY A 258 -22.54 19.46 20.18
C GLY A 258 -23.24 19.61 21.52
N THR A 259 -23.29 18.55 22.33
CA THR A 259 -23.94 18.57 23.66
C THR A 259 -23.37 19.64 24.60
N PRO A 260 -22.04 19.71 24.87
CA PRO A 260 -21.48 20.77 25.70
C PRO A 260 -21.62 22.17 25.07
N MET A 261 -21.56 22.29 23.73
CA MET A 261 -21.76 23.58 23.06
C MET A 261 -23.18 24.11 23.27
N VAL A 262 -24.20 23.25 23.10
CA VAL A 262 -25.61 23.60 23.39
C VAL A 262 -25.81 23.96 24.85
N LEU A 263 -25.22 23.21 25.79
CA LEU A 263 -25.31 23.52 27.22
C LEU A 263 -24.67 24.88 27.56
N LEU A 264 -23.52 25.22 26.95
CA LEU A 264 -22.87 26.52 27.11
C LEU A 264 -23.72 27.67 26.54
N VAL A 265 -24.33 27.50 25.37
CA VAL A 265 -25.22 28.51 24.76
C VAL A 265 -26.48 28.71 25.61
N VAL A 266 -27.16 27.63 26.00
CA VAL A 266 -28.37 27.70 26.84
C VAL A 266 -28.04 28.32 28.20
N GLY A 267 -26.95 27.91 28.85
CA GLY A 267 -26.48 28.49 30.11
C GLY A 267 -26.17 29.99 29.99
N SER A 268 -25.47 30.39 28.91
CA SER A 268 -25.16 31.80 28.64
C SER A 268 -26.43 32.64 28.45
N CYS A 269 -27.40 32.15 27.66
CA CYS A 269 -28.69 32.82 27.49
C CYS A 269 -29.45 32.96 28.83
N VAL A 270 -29.50 31.91 29.65
CA VAL A 270 -30.15 31.95 30.97
C VAL A 270 -29.48 32.99 31.89
N VAL A 271 -28.15 33.06 31.91
CA VAL A 271 -27.41 34.08 32.69
C VAL A 271 -27.71 35.50 32.19
N LEU A 272 -27.71 35.73 30.87
CA LEU A 272 -28.02 37.04 30.29
C LEU A 272 -29.46 37.49 30.60
N PHE A 273 -30.46 36.61 30.47
CA PHE A 273 -31.84 36.94 30.83
C PHE A 273 -32.02 37.17 32.34
N ALA A 274 -31.30 36.43 33.20
CA ALA A 274 -31.32 36.62 34.65
C ALA A 274 -30.69 37.96 35.06
N GLN A 275 -29.56 38.34 34.44
CA GLN A 275 -28.92 39.64 34.66
C GLN A 275 -29.79 40.79 34.13
N GLY A 276 -30.39 40.64 32.94
CA GLY A 276 -31.30 41.64 32.36
C GLY A 276 -32.46 41.99 33.31
N LYS A 277 -33.10 40.98 33.92
CA LYS A 277 -34.13 41.20 34.95
C LYS A 277 -33.61 41.96 36.16
N ARG A 278 -32.42 41.60 36.67
CA ARG A 278 -31.79 42.26 37.82
C ARG A 278 -31.47 43.74 37.58
N TYR A 279 -31.17 44.14 36.34
CA TYR A 279 -30.96 45.55 35.99
C TYR A 279 -32.27 46.34 35.88
N THR A 280 -33.37 45.75 35.41
CA THR A 280 -34.69 46.42 35.40
C THR A 280 -35.34 46.58 36.77
N GLU A 281 -34.85 45.87 37.79
CA GLU A 281 -35.33 45.95 39.18
C GLU A 281 -34.52 46.95 40.03
N TYR A 282 -33.61 47.72 39.41
CA TYR A 282 -32.79 48.73 40.08
C TYR A 282 -33.47 50.10 40.06
N GLU A 283 -34.26 50.40 41.09
CA GLU A 283 -34.81 51.74 41.30
C GLU A 283 -33.68 52.73 41.67
N PRO A 284 -33.50 53.85 40.93
CA PRO A 284 -32.38 54.75 41.15
C PRO A 284 -32.56 55.55 42.45
N ILE A 285 -31.63 55.39 43.38
CA ILE A 285 -31.61 56.13 44.65
C ILE A 285 -31.31 57.61 44.35
N ASN A 286 -32.19 58.49 44.84
CA ASN A 286 -32.11 59.95 44.75
C ASN A 286 -32.00 60.57 46.15
#